data_AF-A0A445CXP3-F1
#
_entry.id   AF-A0A445CXP3-F1
#
_cell.length_a   1.000
_cell.length_b   1.000
_cell.length_c   1.000
_cell.angle_alpha   90.00
_cell.angle_beta   90.00
_cell.angle_gamma   90.00
#
_symmetry.space_group_name_H-M   'P 1'
#
loop_
_entity.id
_entity.type
_entity.pdbx_description
1 polymer ?
#
loop_
_entity_poly.entity_id
_entity_poly.type
_entity_poly.pdbx_seq_one_letter_code
_entity_poly.pdbx_strand_id
1 'polypeptide(L)'
;MAQKKKGLTWFINRPRVIFGFSPYSQMNFIGTLCVYAAICKHEGVPLRFPGTKAAWECYSAASDANLIAEQHVWGAVDARARNEAFNVSNGDVFRWKHLWKVLAEKFGIEEYGFVEGSSLRLSELMKDKGGVWDEIVKKNKLQATKLEDVGDWWFADIILGMEGVLDNMNKAKEHGFLGFRDSNKSFINWIERTKAYKIVP
;
A
#
# COMPACT_ATOMS: atom_id res chain seq x y z
N MET A 1 -11.22 -36.61 -5.48
CA MET A 1 -11.62 -35.77 -4.33
C MET A 1 -10.50 -35.82 -3.31
N ALA A 2 -10.00 -34.67 -2.84
CA ALA A 2 -8.92 -34.65 -1.84
C ALA A 2 -9.37 -35.33 -0.54
N GLN A 3 -8.56 -36.23 0.00
CA GLN A 3 -8.83 -36.95 1.24
C GLN A 3 -8.71 -35.98 2.43
N LYS A 4 -9.76 -35.81 3.24
CA LYS A 4 -9.75 -34.89 4.39
C LYS A 4 -8.90 -35.47 5.52
N LYS A 5 -7.83 -34.76 5.92
CA LYS A 5 -6.98 -35.14 7.07
C LYS A 5 -7.69 -34.81 8.39
N LYS A 6 -7.93 -35.82 9.24
CA LYS A 6 -8.57 -35.66 10.55
C LYS A 6 -7.73 -34.72 11.43
N GLY A 7 -8.37 -33.73 12.06
CA GLY A 7 -7.72 -32.76 12.95
C GLY A 7 -7.03 -31.59 12.24
N LEU A 8 -6.96 -31.56 10.91
CA LEU A 8 -6.48 -30.39 10.16
C LEU A 8 -7.53 -29.26 10.23
N THR A 9 -7.11 -28.08 10.64
CA THR A 9 -7.94 -26.86 10.68
C THR A 9 -7.50 -25.86 9.63
N TRP A 10 -8.35 -24.87 9.36
CA TRP A 10 -8.07 -23.79 8.42
C TRP A 10 -8.28 -22.41 9.05
N PHE A 11 -7.75 -21.38 8.41
CA PHE A 11 -7.91 -19.97 8.79
C PHE A 11 -7.91 -19.15 7.50
N ILE A 12 -8.86 -18.23 7.35
CA ILE A 12 -8.92 -17.32 6.20
C ILE A 12 -8.69 -15.89 6.69
N ASN A 13 -7.74 -15.22 6.05
CA ASN A 13 -7.44 -13.81 6.29
C ASN A 13 -7.88 -12.95 5.10
N ARG A 14 -8.55 -11.83 5.35
CA ARG A 14 -9.10 -10.92 4.33
C ARG A 14 -8.57 -9.49 4.56
N PRO A 15 -7.39 -9.15 4.02
CA PRO A 15 -6.83 -7.82 4.16
C PRO A 15 -7.53 -6.78 3.28
N ARG A 16 -7.40 -5.51 3.66
CA ARG A 16 -7.61 -4.33 2.80
C ARG A 16 -6.37 -4.10 1.94
N VAL A 17 -6.23 -2.90 1.36
CA VAL A 17 -5.00 -2.51 0.65
C VAL A 17 -3.80 -2.68 1.58
N ILE A 18 -2.79 -3.40 1.13
CA ILE A 18 -1.64 -3.75 1.96
C ILE A 18 -0.65 -2.61 1.96
N PHE A 19 -0.30 -2.12 3.15
CA PHE A 19 0.88 -1.31 3.37
C PHE A 19 2.04 -2.24 3.71
N GLY A 20 3.02 -2.34 2.81
CA GLY A 20 4.06 -3.35 2.90
C GLY A 20 5.26 -3.01 2.03
N PHE A 21 6.22 -3.94 2.02
CA PHE A 21 7.41 -3.85 1.19
C PHE A 21 7.68 -5.22 0.56
N SER A 22 7.66 -5.26 -0.77
CA SER A 22 8.24 -6.34 -1.57
C SER A 22 8.45 -5.80 -2.99
N PRO A 23 9.69 -5.76 -3.50
CA PRO A 23 9.94 -5.36 -4.89
C PRO A 23 9.51 -6.43 -5.91
N TYR A 24 9.01 -7.58 -5.45
CA TYR A 24 8.54 -8.68 -6.29
C TYR A 24 7.01 -8.85 -6.25
N SER A 25 6.32 -8.02 -5.47
CA SER A 25 4.86 -8.07 -5.36
C SER A 25 4.23 -7.44 -6.59
N GLN A 26 3.21 -8.11 -7.15
CA GLN A 26 2.43 -7.62 -8.30
C GLN A 26 1.32 -6.63 -7.89
N MET A 27 1.21 -6.31 -6.60
CA MET A 27 0.24 -5.36 -6.02
C MET A 27 0.87 -4.58 -4.85
N ASN A 28 2.08 -4.03 -5.04
CA ASN A 28 2.77 -3.22 -4.05
C ASN A 28 2.38 -1.73 -4.14
N PHE A 29 1.34 -1.37 -3.39
CA PHE A 29 0.82 -0.01 -3.41
C PHE A 29 1.82 1.05 -2.89
N ILE A 30 2.53 0.78 -1.79
CA ILE A 30 3.50 1.72 -1.22
C ILE A 30 4.68 1.93 -2.16
N GLY A 31 5.23 0.84 -2.71
CA GLY A 31 6.32 0.90 -3.68
C GLY A 31 5.94 1.73 -4.90
N THR A 32 4.76 1.46 -5.47
CA THR A 32 4.22 2.19 -6.63
C THR A 32 4.14 3.70 -6.38
N LEU A 33 3.60 4.12 -5.22
CA LEU A 33 3.53 5.54 -4.87
C LEU A 33 4.91 6.17 -4.64
N CYS A 34 5.85 5.43 -4.05
CA CYS A 34 7.22 5.90 -3.85
C CYS A 34 7.94 6.11 -5.18
N VAL A 35 7.77 5.20 -6.15
CA VAL A 35 8.37 5.33 -7.49
C VAL A 35 7.77 6.53 -8.22
N TYR A 36 6.45 6.72 -8.17
CA TYR A 36 5.80 7.90 -8.72
C TYR A 36 6.35 9.20 -8.09
N ALA A 37 6.46 9.26 -6.76
CA ALA A 37 7.01 10.42 -6.08
C ALA A 37 8.48 10.68 -6.43
N ALA A 38 9.29 9.63 -6.56
CA ALA A 38 10.68 9.75 -7.01
C ALA A 38 10.79 10.32 -8.42
N ILE A 39 9.92 9.91 -9.35
CA ILE A 39 9.85 10.46 -10.71
C ILE A 39 9.43 11.93 -10.68
N CYS A 40 8.36 12.26 -9.94
CA CYS A 40 7.93 13.66 -9.79
C CYS A 40 9.06 14.55 -9.26
N LYS A 41 9.78 14.09 -8.22
CA LYS A 41 10.91 14.81 -7.65
C LYS A 41 12.05 14.97 -8.64
N HIS A 42 12.35 13.94 -9.42
CA HIS A 42 13.42 13.97 -10.43
C HIS A 42 13.13 14.98 -11.54
N GLU A 43 11.87 15.02 -12.02
CA GLU A 43 11.45 15.90 -13.11
C GLU A 43 11.08 17.31 -12.64
N GLY A 44 11.06 17.55 -11.33
CA GLY A 44 10.69 18.86 -10.76
C GLY A 44 9.21 19.21 -10.96
N VAL A 45 8.34 18.21 -11.03
CA VAL A 45 6.89 18.39 -11.25
C VAL A 45 6.08 18.14 -9.97
N PRO A 46 4.87 18.72 -9.85
CA PRO A 46 4.01 18.49 -8.68
C PRO A 46 3.61 17.03 -8.49
N LEU A 47 3.48 16.60 -7.23
CA LEU A 47 2.93 15.30 -6.87
C LEU A 47 1.40 15.35 -6.91
N ARG A 48 0.84 15.26 -8.11
CA ARG A 48 -0.62 15.28 -8.32
C ARG A 48 -1.25 13.97 -7.86
N PHE A 49 -2.37 14.04 -7.15
CA PHE A 49 -3.14 12.88 -6.73
C PHE A 49 -3.83 12.23 -7.95
N PRO A 50 -3.50 10.96 -8.30
CA PRO A 50 -3.99 10.28 -9.50
C PRO A 50 -5.30 9.54 -9.24
N GLY A 51 -6.29 10.22 -8.66
CA GLY A 51 -7.50 9.57 -8.18
C GLY A 51 -8.72 10.47 -8.17
N THR A 52 -9.84 9.92 -7.71
CA THR A 52 -11.11 10.66 -7.67
C THR A 52 -11.21 11.56 -6.44
N LYS A 53 -12.06 12.59 -6.51
CA LYS A 53 -12.43 13.41 -5.36
C LYS A 53 -12.99 12.59 -4.20
N ALA A 54 -13.75 11.55 -4.51
CA ALA A 54 -14.30 10.63 -3.52
C ALA A 54 -13.17 9.94 -2.73
N ALA A 55 -12.19 9.34 -3.43
CA ALA A 55 -11.01 8.76 -2.79
C ALA A 55 -10.23 9.78 -1.94
N TRP A 56 -10.06 10.99 -2.47
CA TRP A 56 -9.33 12.07 -1.79
C TRP A 56 -9.97 12.49 -0.45
N GLU A 57 -11.30 12.59 -0.41
CA GLU A 57 -12.04 13.12 0.75
C GLU A 57 -12.56 12.07 1.72
N CYS A 58 -12.84 10.84 1.26
CA CYS A 58 -13.45 9.79 2.06
C CYS A 58 -12.49 9.22 3.13
N TYR A 59 -13.06 8.44 4.05
CA TYR A 59 -12.28 7.59 4.94
C TYR A 59 -11.87 6.31 4.24
N SER A 60 -10.62 5.91 4.42
CA SER A 60 -10.02 4.68 3.93
C SER A 60 -9.41 3.89 5.08
N ALA A 61 -9.25 2.58 4.87
CA ALA A 61 -8.56 1.67 5.78
C ALA A 61 -7.51 0.87 5.01
N ALA A 62 -6.42 0.52 5.68
CA ALA A 62 -5.33 -0.28 5.12
C ALA A 62 -4.96 -1.42 6.08
N SER A 63 -4.11 -2.32 5.59
CA SER A 63 -3.62 -3.47 6.33
C SER A 63 -2.10 -3.50 6.27
N ASP A 64 -1.46 -3.29 7.41
CA ASP A 64 0.00 -3.38 7.54
C ASP A 64 0.46 -4.83 7.34
N ALA A 65 1.47 -5.05 6.49
CA ALA A 65 1.97 -6.38 6.17
C ALA A 65 2.47 -7.17 7.40
N ASN A 66 3.03 -6.50 8.41
CA ASN A 66 3.44 -7.15 9.64
C ASN A 66 2.23 -7.49 10.52
N LEU A 67 1.20 -6.64 10.56
CA LEU A 67 -0.05 -6.95 11.27
C LEU A 67 -0.79 -8.13 10.63
N ILE A 68 -0.79 -8.23 9.30
CA ILE A 68 -1.31 -9.39 8.56
C ILE A 68 -0.56 -10.65 8.96
N ALA A 69 0.77 -10.60 9.00
CA ALA A 69 1.61 -11.71 9.43
C ALA A 69 1.33 -12.13 10.88
N GLU A 70 1.20 -11.17 11.80
CA GLU A 70 0.81 -11.41 13.19
C GLU A 70 -0.54 -12.11 13.30
N GLN A 71 -1.53 -11.70 12.48
CA GLN A 71 -2.84 -12.35 12.49
C GLN A 71 -2.80 -13.76 11.89
N HIS A 72 -1.93 -14.02 10.90
CA HIS A 72 -1.69 -15.39 10.41
C HIS A 72 -1.05 -16.27 11.49
N VAL A 73 -0.08 -15.76 12.23
CA VAL A 73 0.53 -16.49 13.36
C VAL A 73 -0.53 -16.78 14.42
N TRP A 74 -1.33 -15.79 14.80
CA TRP A 74 -2.46 -15.96 15.72
C TRP A 74 -3.45 -17.02 15.21
N GLY A 75 -3.86 -16.94 13.94
CA GLY A 75 -4.78 -17.88 13.30
C GLY A 75 -4.27 -19.32 13.25
N ALA A 76 -2.95 -19.51 13.23
CA ALA A 76 -2.31 -20.82 13.23
C ALA A 76 -2.25 -21.46 14.63
N VAL A 77 -2.16 -20.66 15.69
CA VAL A 77 -1.86 -21.16 17.05
C VAL A 77 -3.07 -21.11 18.00
N ASP A 78 -3.96 -20.14 17.85
CA ASP A 78 -5.07 -19.93 18.77
C ASP A 78 -6.27 -20.81 18.40
N ALA A 79 -6.76 -21.58 19.37
CA ALA A 79 -7.92 -22.45 19.17
C ALA A 79 -9.20 -21.67 18.80
N ARG A 80 -9.32 -20.41 19.22
CA ARG A 80 -10.47 -19.52 18.93
C ARG A 80 -10.51 -19.04 17.49
N ALA A 81 -9.41 -19.15 16.75
CA ALA A 81 -9.30 -18.71 15.36
C ALA A 81 -9.48 -19.86 14.35
N ARG A 82 -9.61 -21.10 14.82
CA ARG A 82 -9.70 -22.29 13.96
C ARG A 82 -11.01 -22.34 13.21
N ASN A 83 -10.92 -22.68 11.92
CA ASN A 83 -12.04 -22.86 11.00
C ASN A 83 -12.88 -21.59 10.83
N GLU A 84 -12.21 -20.44 10.86
CA GLU A 84 -12.86 -19.15 10.80
C GLU A 84 -12.21 -18.24 9.75
N ALA A 85 -13.03 -17.34 9.22
CA ALA A 85 -12.60 -16.26 8.35
C ALA A 85 -12.65 -14.92 9.08
N PHE A 86 -11.57 -14.15 8.99
CA PHE A 86 -11.41 -12.84 9.63
C PHE A 86 -10.97 -11.79 8.63
N ASN A 87 -11.45 -10.56 8.84
CA ASN A 87 -10.84 -9.39 8.23
C ASN A 87 -9.56 -9.02 8.98
N VAL A 88 -8.67 -8.29 8.29
CA VAL A 88 -7.53 -7.64 8.92
C VAL A 88 -7.36 -6.25 8.37
N SER A 89 -7.57 -5.25 9.21
CA SER A 89 -7.23 -3.86 8.95
C SER A 89 -6.54 -3.28 10.18
N ASN A 90 -5.89 -2.14 10.00
CA ASN A 90 -5.06 -1.51 11.03
C ASN A 90 -5.81 -1.11 12.30
N GLY A 91 -7.15 -1.04 12.26
CA GLY A 91 -8.00 -0.68 13.39
C GLY A 91 -8.26 0.84 13.50
N ASP A 92 -7.76 1.62 12.55
CA ASP A 92 -8.02 3.05 12.37
C ASP A 92 -8.49 3.36 10.94
N VAL A 93 -8.79 4.64 10.68
CA VAL A 93 -9.11 5.16 9.35
C VAL A 93 -8.23 6.37 9.04
N PHE A 94 -7.97 6.61 7.76
CA PHE A 94 -7.25 7.78 7.27
C PHE A 94 -7.98 8.39 6.08
N ARG A 95 -7.53 9.57 5.63
CA ARG A 95 -7.93 10.14 4.34
C ARG A 95 -6.69 10.31 3.47
N TRP A 96 -6.80 10.03 2.18
CA TRP A 96 -5.68 10.13 1.26
C TRP A 96 -5.05 11.51 1.25
N LYS A 97 -5.84 12.58 1.41
CA LYS A 97 -5.29 13.95 1.51
C LYS A 97 -4.22 14.15 2.57
N HIS A 98 -4.30 13.43 3.69
CA HIS A 98 -3.31 13.52 4.75
C HIS A 98 -2.06 12.67 4.44
N LEU A 99 -2.24 11.43 3.96
CA LEU A 99 -1.11 10.58 3.58
C LEU A 99 -0.36 11.11 2.35
N TRP A 100 -1.05 11.82 1.46
CA TRP A 100 -0.44 12.42 0.29
C TRP A 100 0.54 13.54 0.66
N LYS A 101 0.16 14.37 1.66
CA LYS A 101 1.08 15.34 2.27
C LYS A 101 2.32 14.65 2.84
N VAL A 102 2.13 13.55 3.57
CA VAL A 102 3.24 12.78 4.14
C VAL A 102 4.16 12.24 3.04
N LEU A 103 3.60 11.70 1.95
CA LEU A 103 4.40 11.23 0.81
C LEU A 103 5.21 12.38 0.19
N ALA A 104 4.59 13.54 -0.05
CA ALA A 104 5.26 14.71 -0.59
C ALA A 104 6.42 15.18 0.31
N GLU A 105 6.19 15.26 1.63
CA GLU A 105 7.22 15.59 2.62
C GLU A 105 8.39 14.60 2.60
N LYS A 106 8.10 13.30 2.51
CA LYS A 106 9.14 12.24 2.44
C LYS A 106 9.99 12.30 1.18
N PHE A 107 9.50 12.87 0.09
CA PHE A 107 10.25 13.05 -1.15
C PHE A 107 10.69 14.51 -1.38
N GLY A 108 10.41 15.41 -0.44
CA GLY A 108 10.76 16.83 -0.54
C GLY A 108 10.11 17.52 -1.73
N ILE A 109 8.83 17.25 -1.98
CA ILE A 109 8.02 17.87 -3.05
C ILE A 109 7.09 18.90 -2.40
N GLU A 110 7.17 20.16 -2.84
CA GLU A 110 6.39 21.26 -2.25
C GLU A 110 4.98 21.34 -2.81
N GLU A 111 4.83 21.18 -4.13
CA GLU A 111 3.52 21.21 -4.80
C GLU A 111 2.93 19.79 -4.87
N TYR A 112 1.79 19.58 -4.22
CA TYR A 112 1.09 18.30 -4.22
C TYR A 112 -0.42 18.47 -4.02
N GLY A 113 -1.18 17.45 -4.40
CA GLY A 113 -2.60 17.34 -4.05
C GLY A 113 -3.52 17.00 -5.21
N PHE A 114 -4.82 17.04 -4.92
CA PHE A 114 -5.89 16.80 -5.89
C PHE A 114 -6.19 18.04 -6.73
N VAL A 115 -6.48 17.83 -8.02
CA VAL A 115 -6.87 18.87 -8.96
C VAL A 115 -8.29 18.57 -9.44
N GLU A 116 -9.23 19.47 -9.17
CA GLU A 116 -10.64 19.31 -9.57
C GLU A 116 -10.75 19.16 -11.09
N GLY A 117 -11.59 18.22 -11.55
CA GLY A 117 -11.77 17.92 -12.97
C GLY A 117 -10.64 17.11 -13.62
N SER A 118 -9.58 16.75 -12.88
CA SER A 118 -8.52 15.89 -13.40
C SER A 118 -8.99 14.44 -13.55
N SER A 119 -8.65 13.82 -14.69
CA SER A 119 -8.84 12.39 -14.97
C SER A 119 -7.50 11.63 -14.99
N LEU A 120 -6.51 12.11 -14.22
CA LEU A 120 -5.14 11.59 -14.24
C LEU A 120 -5.10 10.12 -13.82
N ARG A 121 -4.46 9.29 -14.64
CA ARG A 121 -4.18 7.88 -14.38
C ARG A 121 -2.67 7.63 -14.41
N LEU A 122 -2.15 6.93 -13.40
CA LEU A 122 -0.72 6.60 -13.35
C LEU A 122 -0.33 5.67 -14.49
N SER A 123 -1.20 4.73 -14.87
CA SER A 123 -0.93 3.80 -15.99
C SER A 123 -0.67 4.51 -17.31
N GLU A 124 -1.33 5.65 -17.55
CA GLU A 124 -1.12 6.48 -18.72
C GLU A 124 0.09 7.42 -18.57
N LEU A 125 0.25 8.03 -17.39
CA LEU A 125 1.31 9.01 -17.11
C LEU A 125 2.70 8.38 -17.07
N MET A 126 2.80 7.14 -16.58
CA MET A 126 4.08 6.45 -16.34
C MET A 126 4.54 5.59 -17.53
N LYS A 127 3.70 5.41 -18.56
CA LYS A 127 3.93 4.45 -19.67
C LYS A 127 5.29 4.62 -20.37
N ASP A 128 5.74 5.86 -20.55
CA ASP A 128 6.98 6.19 -21.27
C ASP A 128 8.13 6.61 -20.33
N LYS A 129 7.99 6.37 -19.02
CA LYS A 129 8.96 6.82 -18.00
C LYS A 129 10.09 5.82 -17.72
N GLY A 130 10.20 4.74 -18.49
CA GLY A 130 11.24 3.72 -18.30
C GLY A 130 12.67 4.30 -18.32
N GLY A 131 12.98 5.14 -19.31
CA GLY A 131 14.28 5.80 -19.39
C GLY A 131 14.57 6.76 -18.22
N VAL A 132 13.54 7.49 -17.75
CA VAL A 132 13.66 8.37 -16.58
C VAL A 132 13.95 7.55 -15.32
N TRP A 133 13.30 6.40 -15.17
CA TRP A 133 13.56 5.50 -14.05
C TRP A 133 14.98 4.95 -14.06
N ASP A 134 15.47 4.52 -15.23
CA ASP A 134 16.86 4.05 -15.38
C ASP A 134 17.88 5.12 -14.96
N GLU A 135 17.61 6.39 -15.28
CA GLU A 135 18.44 7.52 -14.84
C GLU A 135 18.39 7.70 -13.31
N ILE A 136 17.20 7.62 -12.70
CA ILE A 136 17.03 7.69 -11.24
C ILE A 136 17.83 6.57 -10.56
N VAL A 137 17.71 5.33 -11.05
CA VAL A 137 18.42 4.16 -10.51
C VAL A 137 19.92 4.37 -10.56
N LYS A 138 20.47 4.78 -11.72
CA LYS A 138 21.90 5.01 -11.91
C LYS A 138 22.41 6.16 -11.04
N LYS A 139 21.73 7.31 -11.04
CA LYS A 139 22.13 8.52 -10.32
C LYS A 139 22.17 8.30 -8.81
N ASN A 140 21.21 7.57 -8.27
CA ASN A 140 21.07 7.35 -6.82
C ASN A 140 21.67 6.03 -6.34
N LYS A 141 22.30 5.23 -7.23
CA LYS A 141 22.90 3.92 -6.91
C LYS A 141 21.90 2.98 -6.23
N LEU A 142 20.69 2.92 -6.80
CA LEU A 142 19.60 2.06 -6.34
C LEU A 142 19.83 0.62 -6.79
N GLN A 143 19.00 -0.30 -6.28
CA GLN A 143 18.91 -1.63 -6.86
C GLN A 143 18.50 -1.53 -8.32
N ALA A 144 19.07 -2.39 -9.17
CA ALA A 144 18.74 -2.44 -10.58
C ALA A 144 17.34 -3.03 -10.78
N THR A 145 16.34 -2.16 -10.87
CA THR A 145 14.94 -2.50 -11.13
C THR A 145 14.47 -1.84 -12.42
N LYS A 146 13.57 -2.51 -13.14
CA LYS A 146 12.85 -1.88 -14.23
C LYS A 146 11.58 -1.23 -13.72
N LEU A 147 11.09 -0.23 -14.43
CA LEU A 147 9.92 0.54 -14.00
C LEU A 147 8.68 -0.36 -13.87
N GLU A 148 8.51 -1.31 -14.79
CA GLU A 148 7.42 -2.28 -14.80
C GLU A 148 7.44 -3.27 -13.63
N ASP A 149 8.59 -3.46 -12.98
CA ASP A 149 8.74 -4.39 -11.84
C ASP A 149 8.39 -3.72 -10.50
N VAL A 150 8.47 -2.39 -10.43
CA VAL A 150 8.28 -1.62 -9.18
C VAL A 150 7.10 -0.65 -9.22
N GLY A 151 6.44 -0.52 -10.38
CA GLY A 151 5.32 0.36 -10.62
C GLY A 151 4.05 -0.40 -11.02
N ASP A 152 3.25 -0.81 -10.04
CA ASP A 152 1.94 -1.45 -10.26
C ASP A 152 0.86 -0.39 -10.56
N TRP A 153 1.02 0.38 -11.64
CA TRP A 153 0.20 1.56 -11.93
C TRP A 153 -1.29 1.27 -12.01
N TRP A 154 -1.65 0.16 -12.66
CA TRP A 154 -3.03 -0.29 -12.79
C TRP A 154 -3.68 -0.51 -11.41
N PHE A 155 -2.91 -1.01 -10.44
CA PHE A 155 -3.40 -1.28 -9.11
C PHE A 155 -3.60 0.01 -8.33
N ALA A 156 -2.66 0.95 -8.44
CA ALA A 156 -2.83 2.28 -7.86
C ALA A 156 -4.04 3.02 -8.43
N ASP A 157 -4.26 2.94 -9.75
CA ASP A 157 -5.42 3.53 -10.41
C ASP A 157 -6.75 2.91 -9.91
N ILE A 158 -6.79 1.60 -9.64
CA ILE A 158 -7.97 0.96 -9.03
C ILE A 158 -8.20 1.47 -7.61
N ILE A 159 -7.16 1.46 -6.76
CA ILE A 159 -7.29 1.82 -5.34
C ILE A 159 -7.67 3.30 -5.16
N LEU A 160 -7.09 4.20 -5.98
CA LEU A 160 -7.35 5.65 -5.90
C LEU A 160 -8.51 6.10 -6.79
N GLY A 161 -8.96 5.23 -7.70
CA GLY A 161 -10.10 5.47 -8.59
C GLY A 161 -11.47 5.23 -7.95
N MET A 162 -11.52 4.65 -6.74
CA MET A 162 -12.77 4.30 -6.06
C MET A 162 -12.86 4.97 -4.68
N GLU A 163 -14.08 5.09 -4.16
CA GLU A 163 -14.27 5.47 -2.76
C GLU A 163 -13.69 4.39 -1.83
N GLY A 164 -13.15 4.82 -0.70
CA GLY A 164 -12.56 3.95 0.31
C GLY A 164 -13.59 2.97 0.86
N VAL A 165 -13.27 1.67 0.81
CA VAL A 165 -14.10 0.63 1.43
C VAL A 165 -13.52 0.30 2.80
N LEU A 166 -14.39 0.34 3.82
CA LEU A 166 -14.07 -0.02 5.20
C LEU A 166 -14.50 -1.45 5.50
N ASP A 167 -13.79 -2.10 6.41
CA ASP A 167 -14.19 -3.38 6.98
C ASP A 167 -14.42 -3.26 8.49
N ASN A 168 -14.62 -4.41 9.14
CA ASN A 168 -14.87 -4.48 10.57
C ASN A 168 -13.96 -5.51 11.23
N MET A 169 -13.24 -5.07 12.26
CA MET A 169 -12.30 -5.87 13.07
C MET A 169 -12.90 -6.48 14.35
N ASN A 170 -14.18 -6.25 14.64
CA ASN A 170 -14.86 -6.70 15.86
C ASN A 170 -14.77 -8.21 16.01
N LYS A 171 -15.05 -9.00 14.95
CA LYS A 171 -14.94 -10.45 15.01
C LYS A 171 -13.53 -10.91 15.44
N ALA A 172 -12.48 -10.30 14.89
CA ALA A 172 -11.10 -10.65 15.26
C ALA A 172 -10.82 -10.29 16.74
N LYS A 173 -11.25 -9.09 17.17
CA LYS A 173 -11.12 -8.62 18.56
C LYS A 173 -11.87 -9.49 19.56
N GLU A 174 -13.11 -9.87 19.25
CA GLU A 174 -13.96 -10.77 20.06
C GLU A 174 -13.36 -12.17 20.21
N HIS A 175 -12.61 -12.63 19.19
CA HIS A 175 -11.85 -13.89 19.27
C HIS A 175 -10.46 -13.74 19.90
N GLY A 176 -10.08 -12.53 20.33
CA GLY A 176 -8.86 -12.27 21.10
C GLY A 176 -7.68 -11.69 20.30
N PHE A 177 -7.86 -11.36 19.02
CA PHE A 177 -6.84 -10.63 18.24
C PHE A 177 -6.98 -9.12 18.46
N LEU A 178 -6.08 -8.57 19.28
CA LEU A 178 -6.06 -7.13 19.63
C LEU A 178 -4.92 -6.35 18.94
N GLY A 179 -4.30 -6.95 17.92
CA GLY A 179 -3.29 -6.28 17.11
C GLY A 179 -3.88 -5.09 16.36
N PHE A 180 -3.17 -3.97 16.37
CA PHE A 180 -3.52 -2.77 15.61
C PHE A 180 -2.25 -2.07 15.11
N ARG A 181 -2.43 -1.12 14.19
CA ARG A 181 -1.38 -0.20 13.73
C ARG A 181 -1.97 1.18 13.55
N ASP A 182 -1.14 2.20 13.81
CA ASP A 182 -1.42 3.56 13.36
C ASP A 182 -1.06 3.61 11.86
N SER A 183 -2.06 3.83 11.00
CA SER A 183 -1.90 3.79 9.55
C SER A 183 -0.94 4.85 9.04
N ASN A 184 -0.85 6.02 9.68
CA ASN A 184 0.08 7.07 9.29
C ASN A 184 1.53 6.66 9.60
N LYS A 185 1.77 6.11 10.80
CA LYS A 185 3.10 5.57 11.16
C LYS A 185 3.48 4.38 10.32
N SER A 186 2.53 3.49 10.02
CA SER A 186 2.72 2.35 9.10
C SER A 186 3.13 2.84 7.72
N PHE A 187 2.40 3.80 7.14
CA PHE A 187 2.70 4.39 5.83
C PHE A 187 4.13 4.95 5.78
N ILE A 188 4.51 5.77 6.76
CA ILE A 188 5.87 6.30 6.89
C ILE A 188 6.90 5.17 6.98
N ASN A 189 6.68 4.19 7.85
CA ASN A 189 7.60 3.08 8.04
C ASN A 189 7.86 2.29 6.75
N TRP A 190 6.81 2.03 5.95
CA TRP A 190 6.98 1.30 4.69
C TRP A 190 7.65 2.14 3.59
N ILE A 191 7.43 3.46 3.56
CA ILE A 191 8.22 4.37 2.71
C ILE A 191 9.70 4.32 3.10
N GLU A 192 10.01 4.49 4.39
CA GLU A 192 11.39 4.47 4.88
C GLU A 192 12.06 3.12 4.61
N ARG A 193 11.33 2.01 4.73
CA ARG A 193 11.86 0.69 4.37
C ARG A 193 12.14 0.58 2.87
N THR A 194 11.29 1.14 2.02
CA THR A 194 11.51 1.17 0.56
C THR A 194 12.79 1.94 0.21
N LYS A 195 13.06 3.05 0.90
CA LYS A 195 14.31 3.82 0.80
C LYS A 195 15.52 3.07 1.35
N ALA A 196 15.40 2.49 2.55
CA ALA A 196 16.48 1.77 3.21
C ALA A 196 17.00 0.58 2.39
N TYR A 197 16.12 -0.08 1.65
CA TYR A 197 16.48 -1.15 0.72
C TYR A 197 16.93 -0.65 -0.67
N LYS A 198 17.04 0.67 -0.85
CA LYS A 198 17.48 1.34 -2.08
C LYS A 198 16.63 0.97 -3.30
N ILE A 199 15.32 0.85 -3.12
CA ILE A 199 14.39 0.72 -4.26
C ILE A 199 14.06 2.10 -4.84
N VAL A 200 13.97 3.11 -3.98
CA VAL A 200 13.78 4.53 -4.32
C VAL A 200 14.84 5.36 -3.59
N PRO A 201 15.11 6.62 -4.02
CA PRO A 201 16.06 7.51 -3.35
C PRO A 201 15.68 7.90 -1.91
#